data_AF-A0A0B2UKN3-F1
#
_entry.id   AF-A0A0B2UKN3-F1
#
_cell.length_a   1.000
_cell.length_b   1.000
_cell.length_c   1.000
_cell.angle_alpha   90.00
_cell.angle_beta   90.00
_cell.angle_gamma   90.00
#
_symmetry.space_group_name_H-M   'P 1'
#
loop_
_entity.id
_entity.type
_entity.pdbx_description
1 polymer ?
#
loop_
_entity_poly.entity_id
_entity_poly.type
_entity_poly.pdbx_seq_one_letter_code
_entity_poly.pdbx_strand_id
1 'polypeptide(L)'
;MNPKDMLVDKVDIFFLLKQPKLVTRKELATLLPTQSYDDYRANYYRRRVPEVFDINITKEWFVYRYLDSFYDERKKSIFNIHTFTKPDVCIIVKGMDEDLPGTILHSLPSKCLSIERLWIQQQTCQNRLSRMCYIILKKGSDIHGSIELMKSALEAHPNIRFEIFDVSDVEEPVISCKDTDYGSAKSMFSSLCKIFKVDEEEILKRYTTNIQTQGNTIHENAAVFFCNALKDVFLYCYTCAHQYDDPLEMMMGCRNHKSTEASIRRREFLLEYQGLGDIKITTKEEEINKMITMVEENHYKCEYCGKGFKEETFIFNHFNNKHEDEIKKIDKSIEEFKEFLDRVDCFMLEMLDGTDDDRVPRFIQPSIRDERVIYDMDRVFSGDIVIGK
;
A
#
# COMPACT_ATOMS: atom_id res chain seq x y z
N MET A 1 15.89 1.52 41.28
CA MET A 1 15.49 2.13 39.99
C MET A 1 14.43 1.22 39.39
N ASN A 2 13.32 1.78 38.91
CA ASN A 2 12.28 0.97 38.28
C ASN A 2 12.86 0.44 36.96
N PRO A 3 12.74 -0.86 36.61
CA PRO A 3 13.23 -1.38 35.33
C PRO A 3 12.68 -0.63 34.12
N LYS A 4 11.52 0.02 34.27
CA LYS A 4 10.95 0.96 33.29
C LYS A 4 11.81 2.19 33.02
N ASP A 5 12.57 2.67 34.00
CA ASP A 5 13.38 3.90 33.89
C ASP A 5 14.71 3.64 33.14
N MET A 6 15.22 2.40 33.10
CA MET A 6 16.46 2.05 32.39
C MET A 6 16.29 1.77 30.89
N LEU A 7 15.03 1.78 30.40
CA LEU A 7 14.68 1.41 29.02
C LEU A 7 14.65 2.58 28.04
N VAL A 8 14.44 3.78 28.58
CA VAL A 8 14.31 5.02 27.81
C VAL A 8 15.66 5.46 27.21
N ASP A 9 16.78 5.01 27.77
CA ASP A 9 18.12 5.46 27.38
C ASP A 9 18.67 4.87 26.07
N LYS A 10 17.97 3.92 25.41
CA LYS A 10 18.48 3.24 24.20
C LYS A 10 17.66 3.41 22.92
N VAL A 11 16.43 3.91 23.03
CA VAL A 11 15.55 4.16 21.89
C VAL A 11 15.42 5.66 21.76
N ASP A 12 16.02 6.23 20.71
CA ASP A 12 15.81 7.63 20.35
C ASP A 12 14.87 7.74 19.14
N ILE A 13 14.47 8.98 18.85
CA ILE A 13 13.58 9.27 17.73
C ILE A 13 14.21 8.90 16.37
N PHE A 14 15.53 9.03 16.21
CA PHE A 14 16.22 8.72 14.97
C PHE A 14 16.28 7.23 14.68
N PHE A 15 16.37 6.40 15.72
CA PHE A 15 16.23 4.96 15.62
C PHE A 15 14.83 4.61 15.12
N LEU A 16 13.77 5.15 15.73
CA LEU A 16 12.39 4.87 15.32
C LEU A 16 12.10 5.33 13.88
N LEU A 17 12.68 6.44 13.45
CA LEU A 17 12.56 6.94 12.06
C LEU A 17 13.25 6.05 11.02
N LYS A 18 14.20 5.19 11.44
CA LYS A 18 14.90 4.25 10.55
C LYS A 18 14.25 2.87 10.50
N GLN A 19 13.24 2.61 11.34
CA GLN A 19 12.59 1.31 11.36
C GLN A 19 11.64 1.15 10.16
N PRO A 20 11.46 -0.08 9.64
CA PRO A 20 10.54 -0.34 8.53
C PRO A 20 9.07 -0.30 8.93
N LYS A 21 8.76 -0.18 10.23
CA LYS A 21 7.40 -0.24 10.77
C LYS A 21 7.14 0.98 11.64
N LEU A 22 6.03 1.66 11.37
CA LEU A 22 5.55 2.81 12.14
C LEU A 22 5.08 2.33 13.52
N VAL A 23 5.47 3.02 14.59
CA VAL A 23 4.92 2.75 15.93
C VAL A 23 3.55 3.42 16.09
N THR A 24 2.67 2.88 16.93
CA THR A 24 1.38 3.52 17.23
C THR A 24 1.57 4.67 18.22
N ARG A 25 0.55 5.53 18.35
CA ARG A 25 0.55 6.63 19.32
C ARG A 25 0.78 6.14 20.76
N LYS A 26 0.14 5.02 21.12
CA LYS A 26 0.30 4.39 22.44
C LYS A 26 1.71 3.85 22.65
N GLU A 27 2.31 3.24 21.62
CA GLU A 27 3.67 2.75 21.67
C GLU A 27 4.68 3.90 21.80
N LEU A 28 4.53 4.96 21.00
CA LEU A 28 5.40 6.13 21.11
C LEU A 28 5.28 6.79 22.48
N ALA A 29 4.07 6.97 23.01
CA ALA A 29 3.87 7.53 24.35
C ALA A 29 4.52 6.68 25.46
N THR A 30 4.71 5.38 25.22
CA THR A 30 5.41 4.48 26.14
C THR A 30 6.93 4.56 25.97
N LEU A 31 7.42 4.64 24.74
CA LEU A 31 8.86 4.65 24.42
C LEU A 31 9.50 6.02 24.63
N LEU A 32 8.82 7.08 24.20
CA LEU A 32 9.29 8.45 24.11
C LEU A 32 8.16 9.43 24.51
N PRO A 33 7.80 9.50 25.81
CA PRO A 33 6.61 10.23 26.28
C PRO A 33 6.63 11.74 26.03
N THR A 34 7.79 12.32 25.80
CA THR A 34 7.96 13.76 25.52
C THR A 34 7.87 14.09 24.03
N GLN A 35 7.86 13.09 23.15
CA GLN A 35 7.82 13.30 21.71
C GLN A 35 6.38 13.43 21.21
N SER A 36 6.17 14.36 20.28
CA SER A 36 4.91 14.49 19.55
C SER A 36 4.76 13.36 18.55
N TYR A 37 3.63 12.63 18.63
CA TYR A 37 3.34 11.57 17.66
C TYR A 37 3.12 12.11 16.25
N ASP A 38 2.50 13.27 16.13
CA ASP A 38 2.20 13.85 14.83
C ASP A 38 3.49 14.29 14.14
N ASP A 39 4.44 14.87 14.88
CA ASP A 39 5.78 15.21 14.37
C ASP A 39 6.57 13.95 14.00
N TYR A 40 6.55 12.93 14.85
CA TYR A 40 7.19 11.65 14.57
C TYR A 40 6.67 11.03 13.27
N ARG A 41 5.34 10.94 13.12
CA ARG A 41 4.69 10.35 11.96
C ARG A 41 4.97 11.14 10.68
N ALA A 42 4.92 12.47 10.73
CA ALA A 42 5.26 13.31 9.59
C ALA A 42 6.72 13.10 9.15
N ASN A 43 7.66 13.04 10.11
CA ASN A 43 9.07 12.77 9.81
C ASN A 43 9.29 11.34 9.28
N TYR A 44 8.54 10.36 9.80
CA TYR A 44 8.59 8.98 9.33
C TYR A 44 8.19 8.90 7.87
N TYR A 45 7.02 9.45 7.48
CA TYR A 45 6.59 9.43 6.08
C TYR A 45 7.48 10.25 5.17
N ARG A 46 8.00 11.40 5.62
CA ARG A 46 8.95 12.22 4.85
C ARG A 46 10.18 11.42 4.41
N ARG A 47 10.60 10.43 5.20
CA ARG A 47 11.70 9.52 4.88
C ARG A 47 11.22 8.30 4.10
N ARG A 48 10.13 7.66 4.55
CA ARG A 48 9.68 6.36 4.05
C ARG A 48 9.05 6.41 2.66
N VAL A 49 8.29 7.46 2.37
CA VAL A 49 7.54 7.57 1.10
C VAL A 49 8.48 7.71 -0.11
N PRO A 50 9.51 8.59 -0.11
CA PRO A 50 10.50 8.62 -1.19
C PRO A 50 11.23 7.28 -1.35
N GLU A 51 11.62 6.63 -0.25
CA GLU A 51 12.31 5.33 -0.28
C GLU A 51 11.45 4.26 -0.98
N VAL A 52 10.16 4.17 -0.63
CA VAL A 52 9.24 3.21 -1.24
C VAL A 52 8.98 3.56 -2.71
N PHE A 53 8.88 4.83 -3.07
CA PHE A 53 8.77 5.25 -4.46
C PHE A 53 10.00 4.84 -5.27
N ASP A 54 11.21 5.20 -4.84
CA ASP A 54 12.46 4.93 -5.55
C ASP A 54 12.69 3.42 -5.77
N ILE A 55 12.32 2.59 -4.80
CA ILE A 55 12.45 1.12 -4.89
C ILE A 55 11.48 0.53 -5.92
N ASN A 56 10.30 1.12 -6.08
CA ASN A 56 9.21 0.50 -6.86
C ASN A 56 8.89 1.20 -8.19
N ILE A 57 9.40 2.41 -8.44
CA ILE A 57 9.11 3.21 -9.65
C ILE A 57 9.45 2.48 -10.97
N THR A 58 10.37 1.53 -10.95
CA THR A 58 10.74 0.71 -12.12
C THR A 58 9.93 -0.57 -12.26
N LYS A 59 9.13 -0.94 -11.25
CA LYS A 59 8.34 -2.17 -11.26
C LYS A 59 7.04 -1.94 -12.01
N GLU A 60 6.72 -2.83 -12.96
CA GLU A 60 5.52 -2.67 -13.80
C GLU A 60 4.21 -2.58 -13.01
N TRP A 61 4.08 -3.33 -11.90
CA TRP A 61 2.86 -3.28 -11.08
C TRP A 61 2.67 -1.90 -10.43
N PHE A 62 3.76 -1.24 -10.05
CA PHE A 62 3.73 0.06 -9.39
C PHE A 62 3.36 1.14 -10.40
N VAL A 63 4.02 1.11 -11.58
CA VAL A 63 3.70 2.00 -12.70
C VAL A 63 2.23 1.85 -13.09
N TYR A 64 1.76 0.62 -13.31
CA TYR A 64 0.37 0.35 -13.65
C TYR A 64 -0.61 0.90 -12.61
N ARG A 65 -0.35 0.66 -11.33
CA ARG A 65 -1.28 1.03 -10.25
C ARG A 65 -1.30 2.52 -9.96
N TYR A 66 -0.13 3.15 -9.90
CA TYR A 66 0.02 4.51 -9.38
C TYR A 66 0.37 5.55 -10.42
N LEU A 67 0.87 5.19 -11.60
CA LEU A 67 1.30 6.15 -12.62
C LEU A 67 0.48 6.05 -13.91
N ASP A 68 -0.15 4.91 -14.16
CA ASP A 68 -1.02 4.69 -15.31
C ASP A 68 -2.51 4.95 -15.00
N SER A 69 -3.38 4.71 -15.99
CA SER A 69 -4.82 4.99 -15.92
C SER A 69 -5.62 4.12 -14.95
N PHE A 70 -5.04 3.04 -14.41
CA PHE A 70 -5.73 2.11 -13.52
C PHE A 70 -6.34 2.80 -12.30
N TYR A 71 -5.63 3.75 -11.71
CA TYR A 71 -6.12 4.49 -10.54
C TYR A 71 -7.44 5.21 -10.83
N ASP A 72 -7.54 5.84 -12.01
CA ASP A 72 -8.76 6.56 -12.41
C ASP A 72 -9.92 5.60 -12.67
N GLU A 73 -9.66 4.40 -13.20
CA GLU A 73 -10.67 3.34 -13.34
C GLU A 73 -11.18 2.86 -11.99
N ARG A 74 -10.28 2.66 -11.02
CA ARG A 74 -10.64 2.30 -9.65
C ARG A 74 -11.41 3.40 -8.93
N LYS A 75 -11.01 4.66 -9.10
CA LYS A 75 -11.76 5.80 -8.58
C LYS A 75 -13.18 5.83 -9.16
N LYS A 76 -13.34 5.50 -10.45
CA LYS A 76 -14.66 5.37 -11.08
C LYS A 76 -15.45 4.17 -10.53
N SER A 77 -14.80 3.05 -10.19
CA SER A 77 -15.48 1.86 -9.67
C SER A 77 -16.08 2.08 -8.28
N ILE A 78 -15.50 2.95 -7.45
CA ILE A 78 -16.06 3.34 -6.14
C ILE A 78 -17.49 3.91 -6.28
N PHE A 79 -17.80 4.55 -7.41
CA PHE A 79 -19.14 5.06 -7.68
C PHE A 79 -20.15 3.98 -8.10
N ASN A 80 -19.68 2.78 -8.45
CA ASN A 80 -20.51 1.70 -8.99
C ASN A 80 -21.06 0.75 -7.93
N ILE A 81 -20.93 1.07 -6.63
CA ILE A 81 -21.47 0.34 -5.46
C ILE A 81 -21.61 -1.15 -5.70
N HIS A 82 -20.61 -1.90 -5.27
CA HIS A 82 -20.46 -3.28 -5.67
C HIS A 82 -21.62 -4.14 -5.18
N THR A 83 -22.24 -4.85 -6.12
CA THR A 83 -23.04 -6.02 -5.84
C THR A 83 -22.22 -7.26 -6.18
N PHE A 84 -22.04 -8.15 -5.22
CA PHE A 84 -21.30 -9.39 -5.41
C PHE A 84 -22.06 -10.30 -6.37
N THR A 85 -21.74 -10.22 -7.66
CA THR A 85 -22.23 -11.19 -8.65
C THR A 85 -21.30 -12.39 -8.62
N LYS A 86 -21.79 -13.53 -8.12
CA LYS A 86 -21.00 -14.76 -8.03
C LYS A 86 -20.87 -15.41 -9.41
N PRO A 87 -19.65 -15.58 -9.95
CA PRO A 87 -19.47 -16.44 -11.10
C PRO A 87 -19.71 -17.91 -10.69
N ASP A 88 -20.11 -18.76 -11.65
CA ASP A 88 -20.24 -20.19 -11.40
C ASP A 88 -18.84 -20.81 -11.19
N VAL A 89 -17.88 -20.50 -12.09
CA VAL A 89 -16.51 -21.05 -12.05
C VAL A 89 -15.49 -19.97 -12.40
N CYS A 90 -14.33 -20.00 -11.73
CA CYS A 90 -13.16 -19.19 -12.10
C CYS A 90 -11.90 -20.05 -12.28
N ILE A 91 -10.98 -19.57 -13.09
CA ILE A 91 -9.64 -20.13 -13.24
C ILE A 91 -8.69 -19.29 -12.39
N ILE A 92 -7.95 -19.92 -11.49
CA ILE A 92 -6.92 -19.29 -10.69
C ILE A 92 -5.55 -19.63 -11.29
N VAL A 93 -4.79 -18.60 -11.62
CA VAL A 93 -3.41 -18.68 -12.08
C VAL A 93 -2.51 -18.36 -10.89
N LYS A 94 -1.64 -19.31 -10.52
CA LYS A 94 -0.72 -19.23 -9.36
C LYS A 94 0.73 -19.37 -9.81
N GLY A 95 1.67 -19.00 -8.94
CA GLY A 95 3.11 -19.19 -9.18
C GLY A 95 3.70 -18.19 -10.17
N MET A 96 3.10 -17.01 -10.28
CA MET A 96 3.60 -15.92 -11.11
C MET A 96 4.68 -15.15 -10.33
N ASP A 97 5.81 -14.95 -10.98
CA ASP A 97 6.95 -14.18 -10.45
C ASP A 97 6.55 -12.72 -10.20
N GLU A 98 7.22 -12.08 -9.24
CA GLU A 98 7.05 -10.65 -8.97
C GLU A 98 7.44 -9.79 -10.16
N ASP A 99 8.44 -10.21 -10.92
CA ASP A 99 8.94 -9.45 -12.05
C ASP A 99 8.20 -9.78 -13.36
N LEU A 100 7.18 -10.64 -13.32
CA LEU A 100 6.42 -11.00 -14.52
C LEU A 100 5.70 -9.74 -15.05
N PRO A 101 5.97 -9.34 -16.31
CA PRO A 101 5.36 -8.17 -16.89
C PRO A 101 3.83 -8.20 -16.86
N GLY A 102 3.21 -7.11 -16.41
CA GLY A 102 1.76 -6.91 -16.48
C GLY A 102 1.27 -7.01 -17.92
N THR A 103 2.06 -6.57 -18.89
CA THR A 103 1.76 -6.72 -20.33
C THR A 103 1.56 -8.18 -20.75
N ILE A 104 2.35 -9.11 -20.21
CA ILE A 104 2.18 -10.55 -20.46
C ILE A 104 0.87 -11.03 -19.81
N LEU A 105 0.58 -10.62 -18.57
CA LEU A 105 -0.65 -11.00 -17.86
C LEU A 105 -1.91 -10.48 -18.55
N HIS A 106 -1.90 -9.22 -18.99
CA HIS A 106 -3.01 -8.62 -19.74
C HIS A 106 -3.16 -9.18 -21.15
N SER A 107 -2.15 -9.88 -21.68
CA SER A 107 -2.27 -10.61 -22.94
C SER A 107 -3.02 -11.94 -22.81
N LEU A 108 -3.06 -12.55 -21.61
CA LEU A 108 -3.75 -13.83 -21.37
C LEU A 108 -5.26 -13.81 -21.76
N PRO A 109 -6.03 -12.75 -21.43
CA PRO A 109 -7.40 -12.56 -21.91
C PRO A 109 -7.58 -12.74 -23.41
N SER A 110 -6.64 -12.23 -24.21
CA SER A 110 -6.72 -12.30 -25.68
C SER A 110 -6.59 -13.73 -26.22
N LYS A 111 -6.12 -14.66 -25.38
CA LYS A 111 -5.94 -16.08 -25.71
C LYS A 111 -7.07 -16.97 -25.19
N CYS A 112 -7.95 -16.45 -24.33
CA CYS A 112 -9.07 -17.19 -23.78
C CYS A 112 -10.29 -17.15 -24.71
N LEU A 113 -11.02 -18.26 -24.76
CA LEU A 113 -12.34 -18.28 -25.41
C LEU A 113 -13.33 -17.55 -24.49
N SER A 114 -13.87 -16.42 -24.96
CA SER A 114 -14.99 -15.72 -24.30
C SER A 114 -14.73 -15.32 -22.84
N ILE A 115 -13.63 -14.60 -22.57
CA ILE A 115 -13.41 -14.01 -21.26
C ILE A 115 -14.52 -13.02 -20.88
N GLU A 116 -14.94 -13.07 -19.62
CA GLU A 116 -15.87 -12.12 -19.02
C GLU A 116 -15.11 -11.12 -18.16
N ARG A 117 -14.20 -11.59 -17.30
CA ARG A 117 -13.41 -10.74 -16.41
C ARG A 117 -12.02 -11.32 -16.18
N LEU A 118 -11.01 -10.46 -16.12
CA LEU A 118 -9.66 -10.75 -15.66
C LEU A 118 -9.41 -9.92 -14.40
N TRP A 119 -8.84 -10.55 -13.38
CA TRP A 119 -8.38 -9.87 -12.18
C TRP A 119 -6.97 -10.32 -11.83
N ILE A 120 -6.08 -9.40 -11.45
CA ILE A 120 -4.73 -9.71 -10.98
C ILE A 120 -4.66 -9.27 -9.52
N GLN A 121 -4.46 -10.25 -8.64
CA GLN A 121 -4.34 -10.01 -7.21
C GLN A 121 -3.08 -9.23 -6.89
N GLN A 122 -3.21 -8.30 -5.94
CA GLN A 122 -2.07 -7.59 -5.41
C GLN A 122 -1.07 -8.50 -4.71
N GLN A 123 0.19 -8.10 -4.79
CA GLN A 123 1.26 -8.76 -4.04
C GLN A 123 1.27 -8.22 -2.64
N THR A 124 1.12 -9.12 -1.68
CA THR A 124 1.29 -8.80 -0.26
C THR A 124 2.35 -9.71 0.32
N CYS A 125 2.98 -9.30 1.43
CA CYS A 125 3.84 -10.19 2.20
C CYS A 125 3.08 -11.46 2.64
N GLN A 126 1.76 -11.38 2.84
CA GLN A 126 0.90 -12.53 3.15
C GLN A 126 0.90 -13.57 2.02
N ASN A 127 0.99 -13.14 0.75
CA ASN A 127 1.07 -14.02 -0.41
C ASN A 127 2.52 -14.35 -0.83
N ARG A 128 3.51 -14.10 0.05
CA ARG A 128 4.95 -14.29 -0.22
C ARG A 128 5.40 -13.58 -1.50
N LEU A 129 4.80 -12.44 -1.82
CA LEU A 129 5.06 -11.67 -3.03
C LEU A 129 4.74 -12.44 -4.33
N SER A 130 4.04 -13.57 -4.28
CA SER A 130 3.53 -14.24 -5.48
C SER A 130 2.29 -13.50 -5.98
N ARG A 131 2.22 -13.23 -7.29
CA ARG A 131 0.97 -12.78 -7.90
C ARG A 131 0.01 -13.96 -8.07
N MET A 132 -1.27 -13.70 -7.91
CA MET A 132 -2.36 -14.60 -8.33
C MET A 132 -3.21 -13.87 -9.36
N CYS A 133 -3.80 -14.61 -10.29
CA CYS A 133 -4.72 -14.03 -11.26
C CYS A 133 -5.99 -14.87 -11.33
N TYR A 134 -7.13 -14.21 -11.38
CA TYR A 134 -8.44 -14.82 -11.47
C TYR A 134 -9.03 -14.52 -12.84
N ILE A 135 -9.44 -15.55 -13.54
CA ILE A 135 -10.03 -15.45 -14.88
C ILE A 135 -11.44 -16.02 -14.81
N ILE A 136 -12.41 -15.19 -15.17
CA ILE A 136 -13.82 -15.57 -15.25
C ILE A 136 -14.18 -15.63 -16.73
N LEU A 137 -14.68 -16.78 -17.16
CA LEU A 137 -15.15 -17.00 -18.52
C LEU A 137 -16.67 -16.85 -18.57
N LYS A 138 -17.20 -16.45 -19.73
CA LYS A 138 -18.66 -16.40 -19.94
C LYS A 138 -19.28 -17.79 -19.73
N LYS A 139 -20.51 -17.82 -19.24
CA LYS A 139 -21.27 -19.06 -19.03
C LYS A 139 -21.29 -19.93 -20.30
N GLY A 140 -20.98 -21.23 -20.15
CA GLY A 140 -20.93 -22.20 -21.24
C GLY A 140 -19.62 -22.24 -22.03
N SER A 141 -18.59 -21.48 -21.61
CA SER A 141 -17.26 -21.51 -22.24
C SER A 141 -16.50 -22.81 -21.92
N ASP A 142 -15.61 -23.23 -22.82
CA ASP A 142 -14.70 -24.36 -22.60
C ASP A 142 -13.52 -23.93 -21.71
N ILE A 143 -13.63 -24.27 -20.42
CA ILE A 143 -12.64 -23.97 -19.39
C ILE A 143 -11.33 -24.71 -19.67
N HIS A 144 -11.40 -25.99 -20.04
CA HIS A 144 -10.21 -26.80 -20.27
C HIS A 144 -9.47 -26.35 -21.53
N GLY A 145 -10.18 -26.09 -22.63
CA GLY A 145 -9.59 -25.52 -23.83
C GLY A 145 -8.91 -24.18 -23.56
N SER A 146 -9.53 -23.31 -22.75
CA SER A 146 -8.94 -22.02 -22.36
C SER A 146 -7.66 -22.19 -21.53
N ILE A 147 -7.63 -23.14 -20.60
CA ILE A 147 -6.44 -23.46 -19.81
C ILE A 147 -5.30 -23.96 -20.71
N GLU A 148 -5.57 -24.86 -21.65
CA GLU A 148 -4.54 -25.39 -22.55
C GLU A 148 -3.98 -24.29 -23.47
N LEU A 149 -4.82 -23.39 -23.97
CA LEU A 149 -4.37 -22.22 -24.74
C LEU A 149 -3.45 -21.32 -23.91
N MET A 150 -3.83 -21.01 -22.66
CA MET A 150 -3.00 -20.20 -21.77
C MET A 150 -1.69 -20.88 -21.38
N LYS A 151 -1.69 -22.19 -21.15
CA LYS A 151 -0.46 -22.95 -20.92
C LYS A 151 0.49 -22.85 -22.10
N SER A 152 0.01 -22.98 -23.33
CA SER A 152 0.84 -22.82 -24.53
C SER A 152 1.45 -21.42 -24.62
N ALA A 153 0.70 -20.39 -24.22
CA ALA A 153 1.17 -19.00 -24.22
C ALA A 153 2.20 -18.72 -23.12
N LEU A 154 2.24 -19.54 -22.06
CA LEU A 154 3.12 -19.41 -20.90
C LEU A 154 4.16 -20.54 -20.80
N GLU A 155 4.48 -21.22 -21.90
CA GLU A 155 5.47 -22.31 -21.93
C GLU A 155 6.84 -21.90 -21.36
N ALA A 156 7.21 -20.62 -21.52
CA ALA A 156 8.43 -20.06 -20.96
C ALA A 156 8.41 -19.90 -19.41
N HIS A 157 7.26 -20.12 -18.77
CA HIS A 157 7.05 -19.90 -17.34
C HIS A 157 6.48 -21.16 -16.65
N PRO A 158 7.29 -22.24 -16.51
CA PRO A 158 6.83 -23.55 -16.05
C PRO A 158 6.34 -23.57 -14.59
N ASN A 159 6.63 -22.53 -13.81
CA ASN A 159 6.16 -22.38 -12.43
C ASN A 159 4.69 -21.96 -12.35
N ILE A 160 4.11 -21.44 -13.44
CA ILE A 160 2.73 -20.98 -13.48
C ILE A 160 1.79 -22.19 -13.51
N ARG A 161 0.83 -22.20 -12.59
CA ARG A 161 -0.16 -23.28 -12.44
C ARG A 161 -1.56 -22.73 -12.61
N PHE A 162 -2.41 -23.53 -13.25
CA PHE A 162 -3.82 -23.23 -13.44
C PHE A 162 -4.66 -24.16 -12.57
N GLU A 163 -5.59 -23.59 -11.82
CA GLU A 163 -6.52 -24.31 -10.97
C GLU A 163 -7.94 -23.87 -11.31
N ILE A 164 -8.84 -24.83 -11.52
CA ILE A 164 -10.27 -24.55 -11.68
C ILE A 164 -10.86 -24.46 -10.28
N PHE A 165 -11.56 -23.38 -9.99
CA PHE A 165 -12.15 -23.12 -8.70
C PHE A 165 -13.64 -22.81 -8.84
N ASP A 166 -14.47 -23.59 -8.16
CA ASP A 166 -15.92 -23.39 -8.10
C ASP A 166 -16.25 -22.34 -7.04
N VAL A 167 -16.86 -21.24 -7.46
CA VAL A 167 -17.19 -20.10 -6.58
C VAL A 167 -18.60 -20.23 -5.99
N SER A 168 -19.37 -21.25 -6.40
CA SER A 168 -20.77 -21.44 -5.99
C SER A 168 -20.92 -21.56 -4.47
N ASP A 169 -19.98 -22.25 -3.81
CA ASP A 169 -20.00 -22.48 -2.35
C ASP A 169 -19.36 -21.34 -1.54
N VAL A 170 -18.97 -20.25 -2.20
CA VAL A 170 -18.28 -19.15 -1.54
C VAL A 170 -19.29 -18.18 -0.98
N GLU A 171 -19.40 -18.15 0.34
CA GLU A 171 -20.24 -17.18 1.02
C GLU A 171 -19.61 -15.78 1.00
N GLU A 172 -20.47 -14.77 0.98
CA GLU A 172 -20.03 -13.39 1.12
C GLU A 172 -19.53 -13.17 2.56
N PRO A 173 -18.41 -12.45 2.76
CA PRO A 173 -17.89 -12.23 4.10
C PRO A 173 -18.86 -11.42 4.95
N VAL A 174 -19.28 -12.01 6.07
CA VAL A 174 -20.09 -11.32 7.08
C VAL A 174 -19.18 -10.47 7.94
N ILE A 175 -19.28 -9.14 7.85
CA ILE A 175 -18.43 -8.26 8.66
C ILE A 175 -18.94 -8.25 10.11
N SER A 176 -18.09 -8.70 11.03
CA SER A 176 -18.37 -8.63 12.46
C SER A 176 -18.03 -7.23 12.98
N CYS A 177 -19.04 -6.48 13.42
CA CYS A 177 -18.89 -5.23 14.13
C CYS A 177 -19.83 -5.16 15.35
N LYS A 178 -19.42 -4.39 16.36
CA LYS A 178 -20.21 -4.11 17.57
C LYS A 178 -20.85 -2.73 17.45
N ASP A 179 -21.92 -2.48 18.20
CA ASP A 179 -22.54 -1.15 18.26
C ASP A 179 -21.55 -0.04 18.67
N THR A 180 -20.58 -0.39 19.51
CA THR A 180 -19.49 0.50 19.96
C THR A 180 -18.55 0.93 18.83
N ASP A 181 -18.56 0.23 17.70
CA ASP A 181 -17.63 0.46 16.60
C ASP A 181 -18.11 1.58 15.65
N TYR A 182 -19.31 2.13 15.87
CA TYR A 182 -19.91 3.17 15.01
C TYR A 182 -18.94 4.35 14.75
N GLY A 183 -18.34 4.90 15.81
CA GLY A 183 -17.43 6.03 15.69
C GLY A 183 -16.23 5.69 14.80
N SER A 184 -15.62 4.53 15.02
CA SER A 184 -14.47 4.06 14.25
C SER A 184 -14.85 3.76 12.79
N ALA A 185 -15.94 3.03 12.55
CA ALA A 185 -16.38 2.68 11.20
C ALA A 185 -16.71 3.94 10.37
N LYS A 186 -17.39 4.92 10.97
CA LYS A 186 -17.68 6.21 10.33
C LYS A 186 -16.39 6.98 10.03
N SER A 187 -15.47 7.11 10.99
CA SER A 187 -14.20 7.81 10.77
C SER A 187 -13.35 7.14 9.69
N MET A 188 -13.31 5.80 9.65
CA MET A 188 -12.63 5.07 8.58
C MET A 188 -13.26 5.32 7.22
N PHE A 189 -14.59 5.36 7.15
CA PHE A 189 -15.30 5.69 5.91
C PHE A 189 -14.90 7.08 5.41
N SER A 190 -14.89 8.08 6.29
CA SER A 190 -14.39 9.43 5.97
C SER A 190 -12.92 9.43 5.52
N SER A 191 -12.06 8.63 6.14
CA SER A 191 -10.66 8.49 5.72
C SER A 191 -10.54 7.90 4.32
N LEU A 192 -11.33 6.88 3.98
CA LEU A 192 -11.35 6.32 2.63
C LEU A 192 -11.90 7.31 1.60
N CYS A 193 -12.92 8.10 1.94
CA CYS A 193 -13.39 9.18 1.07
C CYS A 193 -12.27 10.18 0.75
N LYS A 194 -11.45 10.55 1.74
CA LYS A 194 -10.28 11.42 1.55
C LYS A 194 -9.21 10.77 0.68
N ILE A 195 -8.86 9.52 0.95
CA ILE A 195 -7.87 8.74 0.18
C ILE A 195 -8.26 8.71 -1.30
N PHE A 196 -9.52 8.38 -1.61
CA PHE A 196 -10.01 8.27 -2.98
C PHE A 196 -10.49 9.60 -3.57
N LYS A 197 -10.42 10.70 -2.81
CA LYS A 197 -10.86 12.04 -3.22
C LYS A 197 -12.28 12.01 -3.78
N VAL A 198 -13.21 11.42 -3.02
CA VAL A 198 -14.65 11.33 -3.31
C VAL A 198 -15.46 12.06 -2.24
N ASP A 199 -16.62 12.57 -2.63
CA ASP A 199 -17.50 13.29 -1.72
C ASP A 199 -18.29 12.31 -0.82
N GLU A 200 -18.16 12.48 0.50
CA GLU A 200 -18.76 11.56 1.47
C GLU A 200 -20.29 11.57 1.42
N GLU A 201 -20.91 12.75 1.29
CA GLU A 201 -22.36 12.90 1.27
C GLU A 201 -22.96 12.27 0.00
N GLU A 202 -22.33 12.52 -1.15
CA GLU A 202 -22.74 11.94 -2.42
C GLU A 202 -22.69 10.41 -2.39
N ILE A 203 -21.60 9.82 -1.90
CA ILE A 203 -21.42 8.38 -1.84
C ILE A 203 -22.45 7.76 -0.88
N LEU A 204 -22.64 8.32 0.31
CA LEU A 204 -23.62 7.81 1.27
C LEU A 204 -25.05 7.88 0.73
N LYS A 205 -25.40 8.96 0.01
CA LYS A 205 -26.69 9.09 -0.66
C LYS A 205 -26.90 8.01 -1.72
N ARG A 206 -25.91 7.77 -2.57
CA ARG A 206 -25.96 6.71 -3.60
C ARG A 206 -26.10 5.33 -2.95
N TYR A 207 -25.32 5.06 -1.91
CA TYR A 207 -25.36 3.79 -1.17
C TYR A 207 -26.72 3.54 -0.51
N THR A 208 -27.25 4.54 0.19
CA THR A 208 -28.58 4.47 0.80
C THR A 208 -29.66 4.21 -0.25
N THR A 209 -29.58 4.87 -1.42
CA THR A 209 -30.53 4.66 -2.52
C THR A 209 -30.43 3.24 -3.06
N ASN A 210 -29.22 2.71 -3.23
CA ASN A 210 -28.98 1.36 -3.73
C ASN A 210 -29.59 0.29 -2.80
N ILE A 211 -29.34 0.38 -1.49
CA ILE A 211 -29.93 -0.52 -0.48
C ILE A 211 -31.46 -0.52 -0.56
N GLN A 212 -32.07 0.67 -0.63
CA GLN A 212 -33.52 0.81 -0.71
C GLN A 212 -34.10 0.17 -1.99
N THR A 213 -33.41 0.33 -3.13
CA THR A 213 -33.86 -0.28 -4.39
C THR A 213 -33.77 -1.81 -4.39
N GLN A 214 -32.88 -2.39 -3.59
CA GLN A 214 -32.76 -3.85 -3.43
C GLN A 214 -33.79 -4.45 -2.46
N GLY A 215 -34.67 -3.63 -1.89
CA GLY A 215 -35.69 -4.09 -0.93
C GLY A 215 -35.13 -4.41 0.45
N ASN A 216 -33.86 -4.08 0.71
CA ASN A 216 -33.26 -4.23 2.02
C ASN A 216 -33.74 -3.10 2.94
N THR A 217 -34.16 -3.45 4.15
CA THR A 217 -34.57 -2.44 5.14
C THR A 217 -33.33 -1.87 5.84
N ILE A 218 -33.28 -0.54 5.99
CA ILE A 218 -32.24 0.16 6.77
C ILE A 218 -32.55 0.01 8.27
N HIS A 219 -32.82 -1.20 8.73
CA HIS A 219 -33.04 -1.51 10.14
C HIS A 219 -31.77 -2.03 10.83
N GLU A 220 -30.63 -1.96 10.14
CA GLU A 220 -29.32 -2.26 10.71
C GLU A 220 -28.89 -1.16 11.68
N ASN A 221 -28.17 -1.53 12.74
CA ASN A 221 -27.55 -0.54 13.63
C ASN A 221 -26.55 0.33 12.83
N ALA A 222 -26.24 1.52 13.35
CA ALA A 222 -25.40 2.48 12.62
C ALA A 222 -23.98 1.94 12.36
N ALA A 223 -23.44 1.07 13.22
CA ALA A 223 -22.12 0.47 13.03
C ALA A 223 -22.09 -0.52 11.85
N VAL A 224 -23.09 -1.38 11.74
CA VAL A 224 -23.30 -2.35 10.66
C VAL A 224 -23.50 -1.60 9.35
N PHE A 225 -24.31 -0.53 9.35
CA PHE A 225 -24.50 0.30 8.15
C PHE A 225 -23.16 0.80 7.58
N PHE A 226 -22.31 1.41 8.42
CA PHE A 226 -21.00 1.90 7.96
C PHE A 226 -20.02 0.78 7.62
N CYS A 227 -20.07 -0.36 8.32
CA CYS A 227 -19.25 -1.52 7.98
C CYS A 227 -19.62 -2.12 6.61
N ASN A 228 -20.91 -2.20 6.31
CA ASN A 228 -21.40 -2.60 5.00
C ASN A 228 -21.06 -1.55 3.93
N ALA A 229 -21.16 -0.25 4.26
CA ALA A 229 -20.74 0.80 3.34
C ALA A 229 -19.23 0.71 3.00
N LEU A 230 -18.37 0.44 3.98
CA LEU A 230 -16.94 0.19 3.77
C LEU A 230 -16.70 -0.98 2.81
N LYS A 231 -17.46 -2.07 2.97
CA LYS A 231 -17.42 -3.25 2.11
C LYS A 231 -17.89 -2.94 0.69
N ASP A 232 -19.08 -2.40 0.54
CA ASP A 232 -19.75 -2.32 -0.77
C ASP A 232 -19.22 -1.17 -1.62
N VAL A 233 -18.75 -0.09 -0.99
CA VAL A 233 -18.20 1.07 -1.69
C VAL A 233 -16.70 0.93 -1.93
N PHE A 234 -15.94 0.52 -0.91
CA PHE A 234 -14.47 0.56 -0.96
C PHE A 234 -13.82 -0.82 -1.01
N LEU A 235 -14.62 -1.90 -1.00
CA LEU A 235 -14.13 -3.28 -0.86
C LEU A 235 -13.20 -3.41 0.36
N TYR A 236 -13.55 -2.71 1.44
CA TYR A 236 -12.75 -2.67 2.65
C TYR A 236 -13.39 -3.56 3.72
N CYS A 237 -12.67 -4.59 4.17
CA CYS A 237 -13.12 -5.41 5.29
C CYS A 237 -12.73 -4.75 6.61
N TYR A 238 -13.72 -4.30 7.39
CA TYR A 238 -13.51 -3.73 8.72
C TYR A 238 -12.75 -4.70 9.66
N THR A 239 -13.11 -5.99 9.66
CA THR A 239 -12.52 -7.01 10.54
C THR A 239 -11.05 -7.30 10.20
N CYS A 240 -10.74 -7.55 8.92
CA CYS A 240 -9.37 -7.78 8.45
C CYS A 240 -8.54 -6.50 8.40
N ALA A 241 -9.21 -5.35 8.34
CA ALA A 241 -8.61 -4.04 8.10
C ALA A 241 -7.81 -3.99 6.80
N HIS A 242 -8.36 -4.57 5.74
CA HIS A 242 -7.69 -4.72 4.45
C HIS A 242 -8.64 -4.31 3.33
N GLN A 243 -8.08 -3.63 2.33
CA GLN A 243 -8.78 -3.23 1.12
C GLN A 243 -8.50 -4.20 -0.01
N TYR A 244 -9.55 -4.70 -0.62
CA TYR A 244 -9.48 -5.49 -1.85
C TYR A 244 -9.75 -4.61 -3.05
N ASP A 245 -9.33 -5.06 -4.22
CA ASP A 245 -9.62 -4.33 -5.45
C ASP A 245 -10.80 -4.91 -6.22
N ASP A 246 -11.15 -6.17 -5.96
CA ASP A 246 -12.24 -6.87 -6.65
C ASP A 246 -13.14 -7.63 -5.66
N PRO A 247 -14.47 -7.66 -5.89
CA PRO A 247 -15.40 -8.37 -5.02
C PRO A 247 -15.09 -9.86 -4.86
N LEU A 248 -14.64 -10.54 -5.93
CA LEU A 248 -14.24 -11.94 -5.84
C LEU A 248 -12.98 -12.07 -4.98
N GLU A 249 -12.00 -11.19 -5.13
CA GLU A 249 -10.81 -11.19 -4.28
C GLU A 249 -11.20 -11.06 -2.80
N MET A 250 -12.12 -10.16 -2.49
CA MET A 250 -12.66 -10.03 -1.13
C MET A 250 -13.35 -11.32 -0.67
N MET A 251 -14.21 -11.92 -1.49
CA MET A 251 -14.87 -13.19 -1.14
C MET A 251 -13.88 -14.35 -0.91
N MET A 252 -12.79 -14.38 -1.66
CA MET A 252 -11.77 -15.44 -1.57
C MET A 252 -10.80 -15.20 -0.39
N GLY A 253 -10.32 -13.97 -0.23
CA GLY A 253 -9.32 -13.59 0.77
C GLY A 253 -9.92 -13.42 2.17
N CYS A 254 -11.18 -12.99 2.27
CA CYS A 254 -11.84 -12.71 3.54
C CYS A 254 -12.50 -13.95 4.18
N ARG A 255 -12.40 -15.15 3.59
CA ARG A 255 -13.06 -16.36 4.13
C ARG A 255 -12.68 -16.70 5.56
N ASN A 256 -11.42 -16.41 5.92
CA ASN A 256 -10.87 -16.64 7.25
C ASN A 256 -10.70 -15.32 8.01
N HIS A 257 -11.58 -14.34 7.80
CA HIS A 257 -11.52 -13.02 8.42
C HIS A 257 -11.37 -13.11 9.95
N LYS A 258 -10.21 -12.70 10.44
CA LYS A 258 -9.90 -12.66 11.88
C LYS A 258 -9.25 -11.33 12.17
N SER A 259 -9.60 -10.75 13.32
CA SER A 259 -8.84 -9.60 13.80
C SER A 259 -7.49 -10.09 14.32
N THR A 260 -6.43 -9.75 13.58
CA THR A 260 -5.04 -9.93 13.98
C THR A 260 -4.50 -8.65 14.66
N GLU A 261 -3.36 -8.73 15.32
CA GLU A 261 -2.68 -7.53 15.85
C GLU A 261 -2.37 -6.53 14.71
N ALA A 262 -1.95 -7.02 13.53
CA ALA A 262 -1.73 -6.18 12.35
C ALA A 262 -3.03 -5.51 11.87
N SER A 263 -4.18 -6.22 11.86
CA SER A 263 -5.47 -5.62 11.53
C SER A 263 -5.86 -4.49 12.49
N ILE A 264 -5.55 -4.61 13.78
CA ILE A 264 -5.83 -3.58 14.77
C ILE A 264 -5.00 -2.33 14.45
N ARG A 265 -3.71 -2.49 14.18
CA ARG A 265 -2.82 -1.38 13.79
C ARG A 265 -3.28 -0.68 12.52
N ARG A 266 -3.66 -1.44 11.49
CA ARG A 266 -4.18 -0.88 10.23
C ARG A 266 -5.39 0.01 10.47
N ARG A 267 -6.32 -0.40 11.35
CA ARG A 267 -7.45 0.44 11.74
C ARG A 267 -7.00 1.69 12.48
N GLU A 268 -6.09 1.57 13.45
CA GLU A 268 -5.57 2.73 14.19
C GLU A 268 -4.94 3.76 13.25
N PHE A 269 -4.09 3.33 12.31
CA PHE A 269 -3.46 4.23 11.35
C PHE A 269 -4.45 4.86 10.36
N LEU A 270 -5.44 4.09 9.89
CA LEU A 270 -6.47 4.62 9.00
C LEU A 270 -7.39 5.63 9.70
N LEU A 271 -7.72 5.41 10.97
CA LEU A 271 -8.48 6.35 11.80
C LEU A 271 -7.75 7.69 11.97
N GLU A 272 -6.42 7.66 12.03
CA GLU A 272 -5.58 8.84 12.16
C GLU A 272 -5.10 9.39 10.81
N TYR A 273 -5.59 8.91 9.66
CA TYR A 273 -5.13 9.36 8.35
C TYR A 273 -5.39 10.86 8.11
N GLN A 274 -4.30 11.62 7.88
CA GLN A 274 -4.32 13.06 7.65
C GLN A 274 -3.93 13.44 6.21
N GLY A 275 -3.59 12.47 5.36
CA GLY A 275 -2.99 12.73 4.06
C GLY A 275 -1.46 12.76 4.10
N LEU A 276 -0.87 12.89 2.92
CA LEU A 276 0.59 13.00 2.71
C LEU A 276 1.00 14.40 2.25
N GLY A 277 0.16 15.42 2.51
CA GLY A 277 0.38 16.80 2.05
C GLY A 277 1.63 17.48 2.63
N ASP A 278 2.14 17.00 3.77
CA ASP A 278 3.34 17.53 4.42
C ASP A 278 4.65 16.99 3.82
N ILE A 279 4.56 16.10 2.83
CA ILE A 279 5.72 15.58 2.11
C ILE A 279 6.16 16.63 1.10
N LYS A 280 7.35 17.19 1.36
CA LYS A 280 7.98 18.15 0.45
C LYS A 280 8.41 17.42 -0.82
N ILE A 281 7.82 17.79 -1.95
CA ILE A 281 8.28 17.39 -3.27
C ILE A 281 9.56 18.17 -3.57
N THR A 282 10.62 17.46 -3.95
CA THR A 282 11.91 18.07 -4.31
C THR A 282 11.76 18.93 -5.56
N THR A 283 12.35 20.13 -5.55
CA THR A 283 12.30 21.00 -6.74
C THR A 283 13.31 20.55 -7.78
N LYS A 284 13.08 20.97 -9.03
CA LYS A 284 14.03 20.74 -10.13
C LYS A 284 15.43 21.24 -9.78
N GLU A 285 15.53 22.42 -9.16
CA GLU A 285 16.80 23.01 -8.75
C GLU A 285 17.48 22.18 -7.67
N GLU A 286 16.72 21.65 -6.71
CA GLU A 286 17.24 20.75 -5.67
C GLU A 286 17.77 19.44 -6.25
N GLU A 287 17.10 18.85 -7.26
CA GLU A 287 17.62 17.67 -7.97
C GLU A 287 18.87 17.98 -8.79
N ILE A 288 18.91 19.11 -9.50
CA ILE A 288 20.09 19.54 -10.25
C ILE A 288 21.27 19.79 -9.30
N ASN A 289 21.03 20.37 -8.12
CA ASN A 289 22.06 20.61 -7.11
C ASN A 289 22.72 19.32 -6.62
N LYS A 290 22.01 18.19 -6.59
CA LYS A 290 22.62 16.88 -6.26
C LYS A 290 23.65 16.42 -7.30
N MET A 291 23.60 16.96 -8.53
CA MET A 291 24.49 16.63 -9.64
C MET A 291 25.63 17.66 -9.84
N ILE A 292 25.75 18.60 -8.90
CA ILE A 292 26.74 19.66 -8.87
C ILE A 292 27.64 19.45 -7.64
N THR A 293 28.93 19.26 -7.87
CA THR A 293 29.92 19.24 -6.78
C THR A 293 30.62 20.58 -6.69
N MET A 294 30.72 21.16 -5.49
CA MET A 294 31.64 22.27 -5.24
C MET A 294 33.04 21.72 -4.96
N VAL A 295 34.00 22.06 -5.81
CA VAL A 295 35.39 21.56 -5.72
C VAL A 295 36.26 22.53 -4.91
N GLU A 296 36.11 23.82 -5.16
CA GLU A 296 36.76 24.91 -4.42
C GLU A 296 35.75 26.06 -4.26
N GLU A 297 36.07 27.07 -3.44
CA GLU A 297 35.24 28.28 -3.35
C GLU A 297 35.00 28.86 -4.76
N ASN A 298 33.73 29.03 -5.11
CA ASN A 298 33.29 29.50 -6.41
C ASN A 298 33.79 28.65 -7.60
N HIS A 299 34.06 27.36 -7.39
CA HIS A 299 34.38 26.44 -8.47
C HIS A 299 33.49 25.20 -8.38
N TYR A 300 32.58 25.11 -9.34
CA TYR A 300 31.56 24.07 -9.43
C TYR A 300 31.91 23.10 -10.54
N LYS A 301 31.62 21.82 -10.34
CA LYS A 301 31.86 20.77 -11.31
C LYS A 301 30.56 20.04 -11.59
N CYS A 302 30.25 19.89 -12.87
CA CYS A 302 29.14 19.05 -13.31
C CYS A 302 29.57 17.58 -13.17
N GLU A 303 28.85 16.79 -12.39
CA GLU A 303 29.18 15.36 -12.22
C GLU A 303 28.93 14.56 -13.50
N TYR A 304 28.00 15.00 -14.35
CA TYR A 304 27.62 14.30 -15.56
C TYR A 304 28.69 14.37 -16.68
N CYS A 305 29.24 15.56 -16.95
CA CYS A 305 30.25 15.74 -18.01
C CYS A 305 31.64 16.16 -17.52
N GLY A 306 31.81 16.38 -16.22
CA GLY A 306 33.08 16.74 -15.59
C GLY A 306 33.54 18.18 -15.82
N LYS A 307 32.78 19.03 -16.51
CA LYS A 307 33.15 20.43 -16.79
C LYS A 307 33.11 21.28 -15.52
N GLY A 308 34.09 22.17 -15.39
CA GLY A 308 34.21 23.14 -14.30
C GLY A 308 33.64 24.51 -14.67
N PHE A 309 33.08 25.20 -13.68
CA PHE A 309 32.43 26.50 -13.80
C PHE A 309 32.81 27.39 -12.61
N LYS A 310 32.90 28.70 -12.84
CA LYS A 310 33.28 29.69 -11.81
C LYS A 310 32.10 30.23 -10.99
N GLU A 311 30.87 29.94 -11.40
CA GLU A 311 29.66 30.42 -10.72
C GLU A 311 28.58 29.34 -10.81
N GLU A 312 27.72 29.30 -9.78
CA GLU A 312 26.59 28.38 -9.69
C GLU A 312 25.60 28.59 -10.85
N THR A 313 25.32 29.85 -11.20
CA THR A 313 24.42 30.21 -12.31
C THR A 313 24.91 29.64 -13.65
N PHE A 314 26.23 29.61 -13.88
CA PHE A 314 26.80 29.06 -15.12
C PHE A 314 26.67 27.55 -15.21
N ILE A 315 26.84 26.83 -14.09
CA ILE A 315 26.65 25.38 -14.08
C ILE A 315 25.17 25.01 -14.22
N PHE A 316 24.24 25.76 -13.61
CA PHE A 316 22.81 25.59 -13.84
C PHE A 316 22.42 25.82 -15.31
N ASN A 317 22.89 26.91 -15.91
CA ASN A 317 22.64 27.18 -17.34
C ASN A 317 23.30 26.13 -18.23
N HIS A 318 24.49 25.64 -17.86
CA HIS A 318 25.13 24.55 -18.58
C HIS A 318 24.29 23.27 -18.52
N PHE A 319 23.81 22.89 -17.34
CA PHE A 319 22.98 21.71 -17.15
C PHE A 319 21.69 21.83 -17.98
N ASN A 320 21.03 22.98 -17.90
CA ASN A 320 19.83 23.32 -18.68
C ASN A 320 19.99 23.21 -20.20
N ASN A 321 21.16 23.55 -20.73
CA ASN A 321 21.38 23.59 -22.17
C ASN A 321 22.12 22.37 -22.74
N LYS A 322 22.85 21.61 -21.91
CA LYS A 322 23.72 20.50 -22.37
C LYS A 322 23.26 19.13 -21.88
N HIS A 323 22.35 19.08 -20.91
CA HIS A 323 21.80 17.84 -20.34
C HIS A 323 20.26 17.86 -20.39
N GLU A 324 19.70 18.28 -21.53
CA GLU A 324 18.24 18.39 -21.74
C GLU A 324 17.51 17.06 -21.46
N ASP A 325 18.09 15.93 -21.87
CA ASP A 325 17.49 14.61 -21.63
C ASP A 325 17.44 14.26 -20.14
N GLU A 326 18.45 14.63 -19.36
CA GLU A 326 18.45 14.40 -17.91
C GLU A 326 17.44 15.30 -17.21
N ILE A 327 17.26 16.53 -17.70
CA ILE A 327 16.24 17.43 -17.19
C ILE A 327 14.84 16.90 -17.46
N LYS A 328 14.60 16.37 -18.66
CA LYS A 328 13.32 15.70 -18.95
C LYS A 328 13.07 14.52 -18.02
N LYS A 329 14.10 13.76 -17.64
CA LYS A 329 13.97 12.69 -16.65
C LYS A 329 13.68 13.22 -15.25
N ILE A 330 14.34 14.29 -14.81
CA ILE A 330 14.08 14.95 -13.52
C ILE A 330 12.64 15.45 -13.46
N ASP A 331 12.21 16.21 -14.48
CA ASP A 331 10.85 16.73 -14.56
C ASP A 331 9.83 15.58 -14.54
N LYS A 332 10.07 14.52 -15.33
CA LYS A 332 9.22 13.33 -15.34
C LYS A 332 9.16 12.65 -13.96
N SER A 333 10.30 12.45 -13.29
CA SER A 333 10.34 11.82 -11.96
C SER A 333 9.61 12.64 -10.90
N ILE A 334 9.70 13.98 -10.97
CA ILE A 334 8.97 14.88 -10.06
C ILE A 334 7.46 14.76 -10.29
N GLU A 335 7.01 14.72 -11.54
CA GLU A 335 5.58 14.54 -11.85
C GLU A 335 5.09 13.14 -11.46
N GLU A 336 5.85 12.08 -11.73
CA GLU A 336 5.51 10.72 -11.30
C GLU A 336 5.42 10.61 -9.77
N PHE A 337 6.30 11.30 -9.03
CA PHE A 337 6.23 11.33 -7.57
C PHE A 337 4.99 12.09 -7.06
N LYS A 338 4.62 13.21 -7.70
CA LYS A 338 3.37 13.93 -7.40
C LYS A 338 2.15 13.05 -7.64
N GLU A 339 2.09 12.40 -8.79
CA GLU A 339 1.00 11.48 -9.13
C GLU A 339 0.91 10.35 -8.13
N PHE A 340 2.05 9.75 -7.74
CA PHE A 340 2.09 8.72 -6.72
C PHE A 340 1.50 9.21 -5.38
N LEU A 341 1.95 10.36 -4.86
CA LEU A 341 1.43 10.93 -3.60
C LEU A 341 -0.09 11.13 -3.65
N ASP A 342 -0.60 11.54 -4.81
CA ASP A 342 -2.01 11.80 -5.05
C ASP A 342 -2.87 10.55 -5.17
N ARG A 343 -2.24 9.38 -5.33
CA ARG A 343 -2.87 8.09 -5.63
C ARG A 343 -2.56 7.01 -4.59
N VAL A 344 -1.90 7.36 -3.48
CA VAL A 344 -1.68 6.47 -2.34
C VAL A 344 -3.01 5.96 -1.81
N ASP A 345 -3.16 4.64 -1.77
CA ASP A 345 -4.35 3.92 -1.31
C ASP A 345 -4.05 3.08 -0.06
N CYS A 346 -5.02 2.30 0.42
CA CYS A 346 -4.80 1.46 1.61
C CYS A 346 -3.66 0.46 1.43
N PHE A 347 -3.51 -0.14 0.25
CA PHE A 347 -2.41 -1.06 -0.01
C PHE A 347 -1.04 -0.39 0.19
N MET A 348 -0.84 0.78 -0.42
CA MET A 348 0.41 1.51 -0.23
C MET A 348 0.59 1.99 1.21
N LEU A 349 -0.48 2.43 1.89
CA LEU A 349 -0.41 2.80 3.30
C LEU A 349 0.05 1.61 4.16
N GLU A 350 -0.43 0.40 3.88
CA GLU A 350 0.02 -0.81 4.57
C GLU A 350 1.52 -1.05 4.40
N MET A 351 2.05 -0.85 3.19
CA MET A 351 3.50 -0.94 2.90
C MET A 351 4.32 0.17 3.57
N LEU A 352 3.79 1.40 3.60
CA LEU A 352 4.44 2.55 4.22
C LEU A 352 4.51 2.40 5.74
N ASP A 353 3.41 1.97 6.36
CA ASP A 353 3.28 1.74 7.80
C ASP A 353 4.00 0.45 8.25
N GLY A 354 4.30 -0.45 7.30
CA GLY A 354 4.90 -1.76 7.57
C GLY A 354 3.93 -2.72 8.26
N THR A 355 2.67 -2.66 7.86
CA THR A 355 1.55 -3.49 8.36
C THR A 355 1.02 -4.48 7.33
N ASP A 356 1.64 -4.54 6.15
CA ASP A 356 1.44 -5.54 5.10
C ASP A 356 1.93 -6.95 5.53
N ASP A 357 2.71 -7.01 6.61
CA ASP A 357 3.21 -8.22 7.28
C ASP A 357 2.53 -8.38 8.65
N ASP A 358 1.95 -9.57 8.90
CA ASP A 358 1.26 -9.90 10.16
C ASP A 358 2.18 -9.93 11.39
N ARG A 359 3.51 -9.89 11.21
CA ARG A 359 4.47 -9.79 12.32
C ARG A 359 4.42 -8.38 12.91
N VAL A 360 3.72 -8.21 14.03
CA VAL A 360 3.74 -6.93 14.76
C VAL A 360 5.03 -6.78 15.56
N PRO A 361 5.80 -5.69 15.37
CA PRO A 361 7.05 -5.48 16.08
C PRO A 361 6.76 -5.32 17.57
N ARG A 362 7.34 -6.21 18.39
CA ARG A 362 7.30 -6.07 19.84
C ARG A 362 8.50 -5.23 20.27
N PHE A 363 8.30 -3.92 20.35
CA PHE A 363 9.34 -2.99 20.81
C PHE A 363 9.72 -3.20 22.28
N ILE A 364 8.83 -3.83 23.06
CA ILE A 364 9.08 -4.17 24.47
C ILE A 364 8.59 -5.61 24.71
N GLN A 365 9.49 -6.60 24.77
CA GLN A 365 9.20 -7.86 25.45
C GLN A 365 9.72 -7.81 26.88
N PRO A 366 8.86 -7.95 27.90
CA PRO A 366 9.34 -8.14 29.27
C PRO A 366 10.02 -9.51 29.38
N SER A 367 11.33 -9.53 29.61
CA SER A 367 12.01 -10.78 29.98
C SER A 367 11.57 -11.20 31.38
N ILE A 368 10.93 -12.37 31.47
CA ILE A 368 10.49 -12.98 32.74
C ILE A 368 11.71 -13.35 33.63
N ARG A 369 12.92 -13.44 33.06
CA ARG A 369 14.11 -13.94 33.77
C ARG A 369 15.10 -12.87 34.19
N ASP A 370 15.18 -11.72 33.52
CA ASP A 370 16.35 -10.83 33.65
C ASP A 370 16.06 -9.33 33.83
N GLU A 371 14.81 -8.89 34.06
CA GLU A 371 14.45 -7.44 34.12
C GLU A 371 14.89 -6.64 32.88
N ARG A 372 15.30 -7.31 31.79
CA ARG A 372 15.74 -6.71 30.52
C ARG A 372 14.59 -6.70 29.51
N VAL A 373 14.56 -5.68 28.67
CA VAL A 373 13.72 -5.70 27.48
C VAL A 373 14.50 -6.30 26.33
N ILE A 374 13.86 -7.26 25.67
CA ILE A 374 14.32 -7.82 24.41
C ILE A 374 13.50 -7.13 23.31
N TYR A 375 14.19 -6.52 22.37
CA TYR A 375 13.57 -6.01 21.14
C TYR A 375 13.46 -7.17 20.16
N ASP A 376 12.30 -7.31 19.52
CA ASP A 376 12.06 -8.32 18.48
C ASP A 376 12.68 -7.93 17.12
N MET A 377 13.86 -7.29 17.14
CA MET A 377 14.52 -6.69 15.97
C MET A 377 15.99 -7.13 15.94
N ASP A 378 16.46 -7.57 14.77
CA ASP A 378 17.70 -8.34 14.61
C ASP A 378 18.99 -7.65 15.09
N ARG A 379 19.02 -6.33 15.32
CA ARG A 379 20.23 -5.62 15.80
C ARG A 379 19.86 -4.36 16.59
N VAL A 380 19.96 -4.42 17.92
CA VAL A 380 19.95 -3.23 18.76
C VAL A 380 21.31 -3.07 19.42
N PHE A 381 22.15 -2.20 18.85
CA PHE A 381 23.30 -1.62 19.53
C PHE A 381 23.36 -0.13 19.15
N SER A 382 23.08 0.73 20.13
CA SER A 382 23.16 2.19 20.03
C SER A 382 24.14 2.75 21.08
N GLY A 383 25.38 2.23 21.12
CA GLY A 383 26.43 2.77 21.98
C GLY A 383 27.83 2.29 21.64
N ASP A 384 28.84 3.12 21.94
CA ASP A 384 30.25 2.76 21.83
C ASP A 384 30.60 1.64 22.83
N ILE A 385 31.17 0.55 22.33
CA ILE A 385 31.69 -0.54 23.17
C ILE A 385 33.02 -0.06 23.74
N VAL A 386 33.01 0.42 24.99
CA VAL A 386 34.25 0.58 25.76
C VAL A 386 34.72 -0.82 26.15
N ILE A 387 35.69 -1.35 25.41
CA ILE A 387 36.41 -2.57 25.81
C ILE A 387 37.33 -2.18 26.96
N GLY A 388 36.89 -2.44 28.19
CA GLY A 388 37.74 -2.35 29.37
C GLY A 388 38.95 -3.28 29.22
N LYS A 389 40.14 -2.76 29.54
CA LYS A 389 41.39 -3.53 29.57
C LYS A 389 41.37 -4.59 30.66
#